data_AF-A0A178LJG9-F1
#
_entry.id   AF-A0A178LJG9-F1
#
_cell.length_a   1.000
_cell.length_b   1.000
_cell.length_c   1.000
_cell.angle_alpha   90.00
_cell.angle_beta   90.00
_cell.angle_gamma   90.00
#
_symmetry.space_group_name_H-M   'P 1'
#
loop_
_entity.id
_entity.type
_entity.pdbx_description
1 polymer ?
#
loop_
_entity_poly.entity_id
_entity_poly.type
_entity_poly.pdbx_seq_one_letter_code
_entity_poly.pdbx_strand_id
1 'polypeptide(L)'
;MHTFLFQTLGLVALLALADSSQADPGIKVIDERGCLLGLTTGGKIRTQPTLDFVGAHYDEPGIRREVLLQMAQTALAAGCPADEPVDTGGLTPLNAAILFNRPDLVALLLRYGADPQRPIRRPGKASDGWNSYQLQGFLKQKRPLDRSAIDRLLDRHRQASARP
;
A
#
# COMPACT_ATOMS: atom_id res chain seq x y z
N MET A 1 -11.27 48.57 -57.53
CA MET A 1 -11.35 47.22 -56.92
C MET A 1 -10.68 47.29 -55.57
N HIS A 2 -11.47 47.13 -54.50
CA HIS A 2 -11.01 47.18 -53.12
C HIS A 2 -10.33 45.84 -52.78
N THR A 3 -9.03 45.84 -52.52
CA THR A 3 -8.32 44.66 -52.00
C THR A 3 -8.07 44.89 -50.51
N PHE A 4 -8.82 44.16 -49.70
CA PHE A 4 -8.77 44.13 -48.24
C PHE A 4 -7.37 43.74 -47.75
N LEU A 5 -6.69 44.63 -47.02
CA LEU A 5 -5.62 44.27 -46.09
C LEU A 5 -6.27 43.74 -44.81
N PHE A 6 -6.41 42.42 -44.70
CA PHE A 6 -6.76 41.78 -43.44
C PHE A 6 -5.53 41.67 -42.54
N GLN A 7 -5.63 42.37 -41.42
CA GLN A 7 -4.97 42.19 -40.13
C GLN A 7 -4.20 40.86 -39.96
N THR A 8 -2.90 40.94 -39.69
CA THR A 8 -2.21 39.98 -38.82
C THR A 8 -1.75 40.72 -37.57
N LEU A 9 -2.73 41.14 -36.76
CA LEU A 9 -2.48 41.48 -35.37
C LEU A 9 -1.93 40.23 -34.68
N GLY A 10 -0.83 40.41 -33.96
CA GLY A 10 -0.06 39.35 -33.34
C GLY A 10 -0.89 38.40 -32.50
N LEU A 11 -0.83 37.12 -32.87
CA LEU A 11 -1.24 36.01 -32.01
C LEU A 11 -0.08 35.69 -31.06
N VAL A 12 0.24 36.63 -30.17
CA VAL A 12 0.98 36.36 -28.93
C VAL A 12 -0.06 35.96 -27.89
N ALA A 13 0.29 34.98 -27.07
CA ALA A 13 -0.46 34.47 -25.90
C ALA A 13 -1.46 33.33 -26.16
N LEU A 14 -0.91 32.15 -26.51
CA LEU A 14 -1.46 30.86 -26.06
C LEU A 14 -0.33 29.98 -25.49
N LEU A 15 0.38 30.51 -24.50
CA LEU A 15 1.29 29.74 -23.64
C LEU A 15 1.13 30.20 -22.18
N ALA A 16 -0.07 29.97 -21.64
CA ALA A 16 -0.42 29.95 -20.21
C ALA A 16 -1.90 29.50 -20.22
N LEU A 17 -2.33 28.38 -19.67
CA LEU A 17 -2.03 27.82 -18.36
C LEU A 17 -2.17 26.28 -18.44
N ALA A 18 -1.07 25.58 -18.67
CA ALA A 18 -0.91 24.30 -17.99
C ALA A 18 -0.33 24.67 -16.63
N ASP A 19 -1.20 25.06 -15.69
CA ASP A 19 -0.80 25.25 -14.31
C ASP A 19 -0.49 23.85 -13.75
N SER A 20 0.75 23.43 -13.98
CA SER A 20 1.39 22.30 -13.34
C SER A 20 1.61 22.65 -11.87
N SER A 21 0.57 22.50 -11.05
CA SER A 21 0.69 22.67 -9.59
C SER A 21 0.01 21.55 -8.80
N GLN A 22 -0.11 20.35 -9.37
CA GLN A 22 0.04 19.16 -8.55
C GLN A 22 1.53 19.07 -8.19
N ALA A 23 1.89 19.74 -7.09
CA ALA A 23 3.16 19.53 -6.43
C ALA A 23 3.35 18.01 -6.31
N ASP A 24 4.32 17.47 -7.04
CA ASP A 24 4.70 16.06 -6.94
C ASP A 24 4.84 15.74 -5.46
N PRO A 25 4.00 14.86 -4.88
CA PRO A 25 4.14 14.50 -3.48
C PRO A 25 5.56 14.02 -3.31
N GLY A 26 6.40 14.80 -2.62
CA GLY A 26 7.80 14.50 -2.50
C GLY A 26 7.96 13.28 -1.61
N ILE A 27 7.88 12.08 -2.20
CA ILE A 27 8.13 10.79 -1.56
C ILE A 27 9.63 10.62 -1.50
N LYS A 28 10.17 10.47 -0.30
CA LYS A 28 11.59 10.18 -0.09
C LYS A 28 11.73 9.04 0.91
N VAL A 29 12.66 8.13 0.66
CA VAL A 29 13.16 7.24 1.69
C VAL A 29 13.92 8.09 2.72
N ILE A 30 13.62 7.92 4.01
CA ILE A 30 14.23 8.74 5.08
C ILE A 30 15.03 7.94 6.10
N ASP A 31 15.07 6.62 5.98
CA ASP A 31 15.95 5.73 6.73
C ASP A 31 16.83 4.91 5.78
N GLU A 32 17.95 4.39 6.29
CA GLU A 32 18.95 3.67 5.47
C GLU A 32 18.38 2.42 4.77
N ARG A 33 17.39 1.77 5.38
CA ARG A 33 16.81 0.51 4.88
C ARG A 33 15.60 0.73 3.98
N GLY A 34 15.05 1.94 3.91
CA GLY A 34 13.81 2.20 3.18
C GLY A 34 12.56 1.66 3.88
N CYS A 35 12.57 1.53 5.20
CA CYS A 35 11.40 1.13 5.98
C CYS A 35 10.44 2.30 6.20
N LEU A 36 10.92 3.54 6.14
CA LEU A 36 10.15 4.76 6.35
C LEU A 36 10.23 5.68 5.13
N LEU A 37 9.07 6.18 4.75
CA LEU A 37 8.91 7.19 3.71
C LEU A 37 8.55 8.52 4.35
N GLY A 38 9.20 9.59 3.91
CA GLY A 38 8.75 10.96 4.09
C GLY A 38 7.88 11.38 2.91
N LEU A 39 6.66 11.81 3.18
CA LEU A 39 5.69 12.34 2.24
C LEU A 39 5.57 13.83 2.44
N THR A 40 5.92 14.62 1.42
CA THR A 40 5.79 16.07 1.47
C THR A 40 4.48 16.50 0.81
N THR A 41 3.58 17.13 1.57
CA THR A 41 2.31 17.67 1.07
C THR A 41 2.09 19.06 1.67
N GLY A 42 1.94 20.08 0.82
CA GLY A 42 1.72 21.47 1.27
C GLY A 42 2.82 22.00 2.21
N GLY A 43 4.08 21.62 1.97
CA GLY A 43 5.23 22.01 2.79
C GLY A 43 5.37 21.27 4.13
N LYS A 44 4.47 20.32 4.44
CA LYS A 44 4.56 19.48 5.64
C LYS A 44 5.06 18.09 5.28
N ILE A 45 5.97 17.56 6.09
CA ILE A 45 6.48 16.19 5.96
C ILE A 45 5.71 15.29 6.91
N ARG A 46 5.11 14.23 6.37
CA ARG A 46 4.54 13.11 7.16
C ARG A 46 5.39 11.87 6.92
N THR A 47 5.74 11.18 8.00
CA THR A 47 6.44 9.90 7.91
C THR A 47 5.43 8.76 7.97
N GLN A 48 5.63 7.71 7.17
CA GLN A 48 4.88 6.47 7.30
C GLN A 48 5.72 5.24 6.89
N PRO A 49 5.37 4.03 7.38
CA PRO A 49 6.03 2.81 6.94
C PRO A 49 5.85 2.56 5.44
N THR A 50 6.89 2.04 4.79
CA THR A 50 6.84 1.66 3.37
C THR A 50 5.77 0.60 3.09
N LEU A 51 5.61 -0.37 3.99
CA LEU A 51 4.57 -1.40 3.88
C LEU A 51 3.15 -0.82 4.07
N ASP A 52 3.01 0.23 4.87
CA ASP A 52 1.75 0.99 4.98
C ASP A 52 1.44 1.69 3.66
N PHE A 53 2.42 2.38 3.07
CA PHE A 53 2.27 3.05 1.77
C PHE A 53 1.84 2.08 0.68
N VAL A 54 2.52 0.93 0.59
CA VAL A 54 2.18 -0.12 -0.38
C VAL A 54 0.75 -0.62 -0.17
N GLY A 55 0.35 -0.85 1.08
CA GLY A 55 -1.02 -1.21 1.41
C GLY A 55 -2.01 -0.11 1.00
N ALA A 56 -1.83 1.12 1.44
CA ALA A 56 -2.77 2.21 1.19
C ALA A 56 -3.02 2.44 -0.31
N HIS A 57 -1.98 2.30 -1.15
CA HIS A 57 -2.04 2.61 -2.58
C HIS A 57 -2.17 1.38 -3.49
N TYR A 58 -2.33 0.17 -2.94
CA TYR A 58 -2.30 -1.08 -3.71
C TYR A 58 -3.29 -1.14 -4.90
N ASP A 59 -4.41 -0.45 -4.77
CA ASP A 59 -5.49 -0.37 -5.76
C ASP A 59 -5.68 1.07 -6.29
N GLU A 60 -4.70 1.96 -6.05
CA GLU A 60 -4.76 3.36 -6.48
C GLU A 60 -4.67 3.46 -8.01
N PRO A 61 -5.66 4.10 -8.66
CA PRO A 61 -5.59 4.35 -10.10
C PRO A 61 -4.33 5.14 -10.47
N GLY A 62 -3.59 4.65 -11.48
CA GLY A 62 -2.37 5.30 -11.96
C GLY A 62 -1.08 4.80 -11.29
N ILE A 63 -1.16 4.00 -10.23
CA ILE A 63 0.01 3.30 -9.67
C ILE A 63 -0.08 1.82 -10.05
N ARG A 64 0.94 1.32 -10.74
CA ARG A 64 0.99 -0.09 -11.13
C ARG A 64 1.23 -0.98 -9.91
N ARG A 65 0.39 -2.00 -9.73
CA ARG A 65 0.50 -2.96 -8.62
C ARG A 65 1.86 -3.64 -8.56
N GLU A 66 2.47 -3.94 -9.72
CA GLU A 66 3.79 -4.57 -9.77
C GLU A 66 4.87 -3.69 -9.14
N VAL A 67 4.76 -2.36 -9.29
CA VAL A 67 5.70 -1.40 -8.67
C VAL A 67 5.55 -1.43 -7.16
N LEU A 68 4.32 -1.46 -6.66
CA LEU A 68 4.04 -1.53 -5.22
C LEU A 68 4.49 -2.86 -4.60
N LEU A 69 4.28 -3.98 -5.30
CA LEU A 69 4.78 -5.28 -4.89
C LEU A 69 6.32 -5.33 -4.87
N GLN A 70 6.98 -4.76 -5.89
CA GLN A 70 8.44 -4.65 -5.92
C GLN A 70 8.97 -3.78 -4.77
N MET A 71 8.27 -2.70 -4.46
CA MET A 71 8.60 -1.79 -3.37
C MET A 71 8.48 -2.48 -2.00
N ALA A 72 7.39 -3.23 -1.76
CA ALA A 72 7.26 -4.07 -0.57
C ALA A 72 8.34 -5.15 -0.50
N GLN A 73 8.62 -5.83 -1.63
CA GLN A 73 9.65 -6.87 -1.67
C GLN A 73 11.04 -6.31 -1.33
N THR A 74 11.36 -5.12 -1.85
CA THR A 74 12.63 -4.43 -1.60
C THR A 74 12.76 -4.07 -0.12
N ALA A 75 11.71 -3.49 0.48
CA ALA A 75 11.70 -3.15 1.90
C ALA A 75 11.84 -4.40 2.79
N LEU A 76 11.10 -5.47 2.50
CA LEU A 76 11.18 -6.73 3.25
C LEU A 76 12.56 -7.37 3.12
N ALA A 77 13.16 -7.36 1.93
CA ALA A 77 14.52 -7.86 1.69
C ALA A 77 15.59 -7.03 2.41
N ALA A 78 15.35 -5.74 2.62
CA ALA A 78 16.21 -4.86 3.43
C ALA A 78 16.03 -5.06 4.96
N GLY A 79 15.19 -6.01 5.39
CA GLY A 79 14.95 -6.31 6.79
C GLY A 79 13.97 -5.34 7.47
N CYS A 80 13.07 -4.73 6.71
CA CYS A 80 11.95 -3.97 7.29
C CYS A 80 10.97 -4.92 8.00
N PRO A 81 10.44 -4.54 9.16
CA PRO A 81 9.65 -5.44 9.99
C PRO A 81 8.31 -5.78 9.34
N ALA A 82 8.05 -7.08 9.16
CA ALA A 82 6.81 -7.58 8.56
C ALA A 82 5.64 -7.75 9.56
N ASP A 83 5.94 -7.72 10.86
CA ASP A 83 4.98 -7.94 11.96
C ASP A 83 4.75 -6.72 12.85
N GLU A 84 5.45 -5.61 12.58
CA GLU A 84 5.15 -4.36 13.26
C GLU A 84 3.88 -3.73 12.69
N PRO A 85 3.03 -3.09 13.51
CA PRO A 85 1.88 -2.38 13.00
C PRO A 85 2.26 -1.32 11.97
N VAL A 86 1.59 -1.33 10.83
CA VAL A 86 1.82 -0.36 9.74
C VAL A 86 1.02 0.93 9.90
N ASP A 87 -0.07 0.88 10.67
CA ASP A 87 -0.94 2.02 10.89
C ASP A 87 -1.16 2.30 12.38
N THR A 88 -1.66 3.50 12.68
CA THR A 88 -2.07 3.91 14.03
C THR A 88 -3.19 3.04 14.59
N GLY A 89 -3.89 2.34 13.69
CA GLY A 89 -4.94 1.43 14.05
C GLY A 89 -4.44 0.17 14.71
N GLY A 90 -3.22 -0.29 14.45
CA GLY A 90 -2.60 -1.49 15.04
C GLY A 90 -2.66 -2.76 14.17
N LEU A 91 -2.84 -2.65 12.85
CA LEU A 91 -2.79 -3.81 11.94
C LEU A 91 -1.33 -4.03 11.55
N THR A 92 -0.87 -5.27 11.60
CA THR A 92 0.36 -5.67 10.90
C THR A 92 0.14 -5.62 9.38
N PRO A 93 1.19 -5.51 8.55
CA PRO A 93 1.08 -5.55 7.11
C PRO A 93 0.26 -6.76 6.61
N LEU A 94 0.49 -7.94 7.20
CA LEU A 94 -0.22 -9.17 6.83
C LEU A 94 -1.72 -9.05 7.07
N ASN A 95 -2.09 -8.54 8.24
CA ASN A 95 -3.49 -8.40 8.61
C ASN A 95 -4.19 -7.32 7.77
N ALA A 96 -3.50 -6.24 7.39
CA ALA A 96 -4.02 -5.25 6.44
C ALA A 96 -4.26 -5.87 5.05
N ALA A 97 -3.30 -6.63 4.52
CA ALA A 97 -3.46 -7.33 3.25
C ALA A 97 -4.64 -8.32 3.25
N ILE A 98 -4.87 -9.02 4.37
CA ILE A 98 -6.02 -9.91 4.58
C ILE A 98 -7.34 -9.13 4.63
N LEU A 99 -7.38 -8.02 5.37
CA LEU A 99 -8.57 -7.18 5.50
C LEU A 99 -9.05 -6.70 4.12
N PHE A 100 -8.12 -6.20 3.31
CA PHE A 100 -8.38 -5.66 1.97
C PHE A 100 -8.42 -6.72 0.84
N ASN A 101 -8.32 -8.02 1.16
CA ASN A 101 -8.37 -9.13 0.21
C ASN A 101 -7.28 -9.08 -0.89
N ARG A 102 -6.02 -8.92 -0.51
CA ARG A 102 -4.87 -8.74 -1.42
C ARG A 102 -3.93 -9.96 -1.39
N PRO A 103 -4.24 -11.03 -2.14
CA PRO A 103 -3.53 -12.30 -2.02
C PRO A 103 -2.03 -12.21 -2.39
N ASP A 104 -1.63 -11.38 -3.36
CA ASP A 104 -0.22 -11.28 -3.76
C ASP A 104 0.63 -10.65 -2.64
N LEU A 105 0.09 -9.61 -1.98
CA LEU A 105 0.76 -9.00 -0.83
C LEU A 105 0.78 -9.95 0.38
N VAL A 106 -0.30 -10.73 0.61
CA VAL A 106 -0.30 -11.80 1.63
C VAL A 106 0.80 -12.83 1.34
N ALA A 107 0.90 -13.31 0.09
CA ALA A 107 1.91 -14.28 -0.30
C ALA A 107 3.33 -13.75 -0.08
N LEU A 108 3.57 -12.48 -0.44
CA LEU A 108 4.85 -11.82 -0.25
C LEU A 108 5.21 -11.70 1.23
N LEU A 109 4.29 -11.22 2.07
CA LEU A 109 4.54 -11.02 3.49
C LEU A 109 4.82 -12.35 4.22
N LEU A 110 4.04 -13.40 3.94
CA LEU A 110 4.30 -14.74 4.48
C LEU A 110 5.65 -15.30 4.03
N ARG A 111 6.03 -15.09 2.76
CA ARG A 111 7.33 -15.53 2.24
C ARG A 111 8.50 -14.87 2.96
N TYR A 112 8.34 -13.62 3.40
CA TYR A 112 9.36 -12.88 4.15
C TYR A 112 9.21 -13.01 5.69
N GLY A 113 8.42 -13.99 6.15
CA GLY A 113 8.39 -14.38 7.56
C GLY A 113 7.40 -13.61 8.44
N ALA A 114 6.42 -12.91 7.86
CA ALA A 114 5.31 -12.38 8.66
C ALA A 114 4.59 -13.52 9.40
N ASP A 115 4.42 -13.40 10.72
CA ASP A 115 3.83 -14.43 11.55
C ASP A 115 2.29 -14.31 11.58
N PRO A 116 1.53 -15.25 10.97
CA PRO A 116 0.08 -15.23 10.99
C PRO A 116 -0.52 -15.55 12.38
N GLN A 117 0.28 -16.01 13.35
CA GLN A 117 -0.13 -16.22 14.74
C GLN A 117 0.03 -14.96 15.60
N ARG A 118 0.75 -13.95 15.12
CA ARG A 118 0.95 -12.69 15.84
C ARG A 118 -0.41 -12.06 16.16
N PRO A 119 -0.71 -11.74 17.43
CA PRO A 119 -1.97 -11.12 17.78
C PRO A 119 -2.01 -9.68 17.29
N ILE A 120 -3.13 -9.33 16.67
CA ILE A 120 -3.51 -7.97 16.32
C ILE A 120 -3.66 -7.18 17.62
N ARG A 121 -3.07 -5.98 17.67
CA ARG A 121 -3.12 -5.07 18.84
C ARG A 121 -3.94 -3.84 18.47
N ARG A 122 -5.25 -3.90 18.70
CA ARG A 122 -6.23 -2.86 18.32
C ARG A 122 -7.26 -2.60 19.43
N PRO A 123 -6.86 -1.96 20.53
CA PRO A 123 -7.75 -1.76 21.68
C PRO A 123 -9.12 -1.21 21.27
N GLY A 124 -10.19 -1.86 21.75
CA GLY A 124 -11.57 -1.45 21.49
C GLY A 124 -12.13 -1.82 20.10
N LYS A 125 -11.39 -2.58 19.27
CA LYS A 125 -11.90 -3.16 18.02
C LYS A 125 -12.21 -4.64 18.21
N ALA A 126 -13.17 -5.15 17.44
CA ALA A 126 -13.51 -6.59 17.47
C ALA A 126 -12.31 -7.48 17.17
N SER A 127 -11.39 -7.02 16.31
CA SER A 127 -10.20 -7.76 15.92
C SER A 127 -9.05 -7.68 16.93
N ASP A 128 -9.23 -7.03 18.07
CA ASP A 128 -8.19 -6.99 19.12
C ASP A 128 -7.92 -8.40 19.65
N GLY A 129 -6.64 -8.76 19.74
CA GLY A 129 -6.21 -10.09 20.17
C GLY A 129 -6.41 -11.21 19.14
N TRP A 130 -7.03 -10.95 17.99
CA TRP A 130 -7.14 -11.94 16.92
C TRP A 130 -5.82 -12.15 16.20
N ASN A 131 -5.56 -13.35 15.70
CA ASN A 131 -4.50 -13.61 14.74
C ASN A 131 -5.02 -13.56 13.29
N SER A 132 -4.14 -13.74 12.31
CA SER A 132 -4.50 -13.66 10.89
C SER A 132 -5.51 -14.71 10.46
N TYR A 133 -5.48 -15.90 11.07
CA TYR A 133 -6.43 -16.97 10.78
C TYR A 133 -7.84 -16.64 11.29
N GLN A 134 -7.94 -16.10 12.50
CA GLN A 134 -9.21 -15.66 13.08
C GLN A 134 -9.80 -14.50 12.29
N LEU A 135 -8.97 -13.53 11.91
CA LEU A 135 -9.38 -12.41 11.06
C LEU A 135 -9.94 -12.91 9.72
N GLN A 136 -9.22 -13.78 9.02
CA GLN A 136 -9.68 -14.34 7.75
C GLN A 136 -10.97 -15.15 7.92
N GLY A 137 -11.06 -15.98 8.97
CA GLY A 137 -12.25 -16.76 9.28
C GLY A 137 -13.49 -15.91 9.54
N PHE A 138 -13.34 -14.78 10.24
CA PHE A 138 -14.41 -13.81 10.44
C PHE A 138 -14.81 -13.13 9.12
N LEU A 139 -13.84 -12.68 8.31
CA LEU A 139 -14.11 -11.94 7.08
C LEU A 139 -14.82 -12.79 6.02
N LYS A 140 -14.57 -14.10 5.98
CA LYS A 140 -15.30 -15.06 5.12
C LYS A 140 -16.81 -15.07 5.36
N GLN A 141 -17.24 -14.81 6.60
CA GLN A 141 -18.65 -14.83 6.97
C GLN A 141 -19.38 -13.53 6.57
N LYS A 142 -18.62 -12.46 6.29
CA LYS A 142 -19.17 -11.09 6.25
C LYS A 142 -19.28 -10.48 4.84
N ARG A 143 -18.82 -11.13 3.77
CA ARG A 143 -18.83 -10.54 2.40
C ARG A 143 -18.97 -11.59 1.28
N PRO A 144 -19.56 -11.26 0.12
CA PRO A 144 -19.61 -12.13 -1.07
C PRO A 144 -18.31 -12.13 -1.89
N LEU A 145 -17.18 -11.75 -1.30
CA LEU A 145 -15.90 -11.71 -2.01
C LEU A 145 -15.26 -13.10 -1.97
N ASP A 146 -14.71 -13.55 -3.11
CA ASP A 146 -13.86 -14.73 -3.13
C ASP A 146 -12.59 -14.45 -2.32
N ARG A 147 -12.42 -15.22 -1.25
CA ARG A 147 -11.29 -15.17 -0.33
C ARG A 147 -10.46 -16.46 -0.36
N SER A 148 -10.76 -17.37 -1.26
CA SER A 148 -10.16 -18.71 -1.35
C SER A 148 -8.65 -18.67 -1.59
N ALA A 149 -8.14 -17.64 -2.29
CA ALA A 149 -6.71 -17.47 -2.50
C ALA A 149 -5.95 -17.25 -1.18
N ILE A 150 -6.49 -16.42 -0.28
CA ILE A 150 -5.90 -16.14 1.02
C ILE A 150 -6.00 -17.37 1.94
N ASP A 151 -7.12 -18.11 1.90
CA ASP A 151 -7.25 -19.37 2.64
C ASP A 151 -6.14 -20.35 2.26
N ARG A 152 -5.97 -20.58 0.95
CA ARG A 152 -4.91 -21.47 0.45
C ARG A 152 -3.51 -21.02 0.87
N LEU A 153 -3.24 -19.72 0.92
CA LEU A 153 -1.95 -19.18 1.36
C LEU A 153 -1.69 -19.45 2.84
N LEU A 154 -2.67 -19.13 3.69
CA LEU A 154 -2.58 -19.32 5.14
C LEU A 154 -2.49 -20.81 5.52
N ASP A 155 -3.24 -21.67 4.84
CA ASP A 155 -3.22 -23.13 5.07
C ASP A 155 -1.87 -23.74 4.68
N ARG A 156 -1.33 -23.37 3.51
CA ARG A 156 0.01 -23.82 3.10
C ARG A 156 1.08 -23.38 4.08
N HIS A 157 1.03 -22.12 4.53
CA HIS A 157 1.98 -21.60 5.52
C HIS A 157 1.89 -22.37 6.85
N ARG A 158 0.66 -22.64 7.31
CA ARG A 158 0.41 -23.42 8.53
C ARG A 158 1.02 -24.83 8.43
N GLN A 159 0.78 -25.51 7.32
CA GLN A 159 1.31 -26.85 7.08
C GLN A 159 2.84 -26.88 6.99
N ALA A 160 3.43 -25.88 6.34
CA ALA A 160 4.89 -25.74 6.28
C ALA A 160 5.51 -25.51 7.67
N SER A 161 4.85 -24.71 8.51
CA SER A 161 5.31 -24.41 9.87
C SER A 161 5.11 -25.57 10.86
N ALA A 162 4.23 -26.53 10.54
CA ALA A 162 3.93 -27.69 11.37
C ALA A 162 4.79 -28.92 11.05
N ARG A 163 5.64 -28.85 10.02
CA ARG A 163 6.59 -29.92 9.71
C ARG A 163 7.77 -29.85 10.70
N PRO A 164 8.12 -30.98 11.34
CA PRO A 164 9.23 -31.05 12.30
C PRO A 164 10.60 -30.85 11.65
#